data_AF-A0A1H5DTB2-F1
#
_entry.id   AF-A0A1H5DTB2-F1
#
_cell.length_a   1.000
_cell.length_b   1.000
_cell.length_c   1.000
_cell.angle_alpha   90.00
_cell.angle_beta   90.00
_cell.angle_gamma   90.00
#
_symmetry.space_group_name_H-M   'P 1'
#
loop_
_entity.id
_entity.type
_entity.pdbx_description
1 polymer ?
#
loop_
_entity_poly.entity_id
_entity_poly.type
_entity_poly.pdbx_seq_one_letter_code
_entity_poly.pdbx_strand_id
1 'polypeptide(L)'
;MADDSTLLRAVRSLKPDVPPVDEAESRALLNQVNARIAASAATADEVAELTPRQPPVAARRMLAGAAAAALLAVGVVTLTDDGGAPAYADWSPVPTELRPAEMDEITSICPDQFFGAPEDQDAPEVTPVLAERRGEHQILLSASEAGAYQYCVLLPDPGSDLGYRPHIESFDPGTSAPPQPSDSTGVYSAFTGEPWAPSPDHGAMTVFLGTVGEDVDAVELHTENGSFAEASVMEGWFLVWFPDAVQLSDTATVTTDDGDEVEVTIEGPGS
;
A
#
# COMPACT_ATOMS: atom_id res chain seq x y z
N MET A 1 -2.55 -0.52 -50.81
CA MET A 1 -3.04 -1.84 -50.34
C MET A 1 -2.27 -2.12 -49.07
N ALA A 2 -2.87 -1.81 -47.93
CA ALA A 2 -2.23 -1.96 -46.62
C ALA A 2 -2.54 -3.37 -46.09
N ASP A 3 -1.50 -4.08 -45.67
CA ASP A 3 -1.60 -5.37 -45.02
C ASP A 3 -2.32 -5.23 -43.67
N ASP A 4 -3.52 -5.79 -43.58
CA ASP A 4 -4.22 -5.99 -42.32
C ASP A 4 -3.37 -6.93 -41.44
N SER A 5 -2.79 -6.35 -40.40
CA SER A 5 -1.90 -6.98 -39.42
C SER A 5 -2.46 -8.31 -38.90
N THR A 6 -1.66 -9.36 -38.99
CA THR A 6 -1.91 -10.74 -38.54
C THR A 6 -2.42 -10.81 -37.10
N LEU A 7 -2.11 -9.79 -36.29
CA LEU A 7 -2.49 -9.65 -34.89
C LEU A 7 -4.01 -9.38 -34.71
N LEU A 8 -4.61 -8.55 -35.57
CA LEU A 8 -6.06 -8.30 -35.57
C LEU A 8 -6.88 -9.55 -35.98
N ARG A 9 -6.27 -10.45 -36.76
CA ARG A 9 -6.88 -11.73 -37.14
C ARG A 9 -6.86 -12.75 -36.00
N ALA A 10 -5.79 -12.77 -35.19
CA ALA A 10 -5.69 -13.64 -34.03
C ALA A 10 -6.69 -13.23 -32.93
N VAL A 11 -6.83 -11.94 -32.64
CA VAL A 11 -7.76 -11.44 -31.61
C VAL A 11 -9.23 -11.71 -31.97
N ARG A 12 -9.61 -11.59 -33.24
CA ARG A 12 -10.98 -11.95 -33.68
C ARG A 12 -11.30 -13.43 -33.54
N SER A 13 -10.29 -14.31 -33.51
CA SER A 13 -10.49 -15.76 -33.36
C SER A 13 -10.74 -16.21 -31.92
N LEU A 14 -10.51 -15.33 -30.94
CA LEU A 14 -10.67 -15.62 -29.51
C LEU A 14 -12.04 -15.22 -28.95
N LYS A 15 -12.95 -14.69 -29.77
CA LYS A 15 -14.30 -14.35 -29.30
C LYS A 15 -15.11 -15.65 -29.21
N PRO A 16 -15.47 -16.13 -28.00
CA PRO A 16 -16.32 -17.31 -27.90
C PRO A 16 -17.68 -17.00 -28.52
N ASP A 17 -18.23 -17.97 -29.27
CA ASP A 17 -19.61 -17.90 -29.75
C ASP A 17 -20.54 -17.87 -28.53
N VAL A 18 -21.09 -16.70 -28.23
CA VAL A 18 -22.17 -16.55 -27.27
C VAL A 18 -23.41 -17.13 -27.94
N PRO A 19 -23.94 -18.28 -27.49
CA PRO A 19 -25.16 -18.80 -28.07
C PRO A 19 -26.27 -17.76 -27.93
N PRO A 20 -27.13 -17.57 -28.95
CA PRO A 20 -28.25 -16.67 -28.83
C PRO A 20 -29.13 -17.14 -27.67
N VAL A 21 -29.16 -16.34 -26.60
CA VAL A 21 -30.00 -16.63 -25.44
C VAL A 21 -31.44 -16.38 -25.87
N ASP A 22 -32.26 -17.43 -25.89
CA ASP A 22 -33.68 -17.31 -26.16
C ASP A 22 -34.34 -16.52 -25.02
N GLU A 23 -35.04 -15.44 -25.38
CA GLU A 23 -35.75 -14.59 -24.43
C GLU A 23 -36.81 -15.38 -23.65
N ALA A 24 -37.36 -16.46 -24.26
CA ALA A 24 -38.27 -17.37 -23.59
C ALA A 24 -37.58 -18.21 -22.51
N GLU A 25 -36.34 -18.66 -22.75
CA GLU A 25 -35.55 -19.41 -21.76
C GLU A 25 -35.11 -18.52 -20.60
N SER A 26 -34.72 -17.27 -20.87
CA SER A 26 -34.40 -16.29 -19.83
C SER A 26 -35.60 -15.98 -18.93
N ARG A 27 -36.79 -15.80 -19.53
CA ARG A 27 -38.03 -15.60 -18.75
C ARG A 27 -38.43 -16.84 -17.98
N ALA A 28 -38.23 -18.04 -18.52
CA ALA A 28 -38.51 -19.29 -17.82
C ALA A 28 -37.59 -19.46 -16.60
N LEU A 29 -36.30 -19.12 -16.74
CA LEU A 29 -35.34 -19.16 -15.65
C LEU A 29 -35.68 -18.14 -14.55
N LEU A 30 -36.01 -16.90 -14.92
CA LEU A 30 -36.44 -15.87 -13.98
C LEU A 30 -37.70 -16.28 -13.21
N ASN A 31 -38.70 -16.86 -13.90
CA ASN A 31 -39.91 -17.34 -13.25
C ASN A 31 -39.63 -18.53 -12.31
N GLN A 32 -38.69 -19.41 -12.67
CA GLN A 32 -38.28 -20.53 -11.82
C GLN A 32 -37.58 -20.03 -10.55
N VAL A 33 -36.70 -19.04 -10.66
CA VAL A 33 -36.02 -18.41 -9.51
C VAL A 33 -37.05 -17.72 -8.61
N ASN A 34 -37.95 -16.91 -9.18
CA ASN A 34 -38.98 -16.21 -8.43
C ASN A 34 -39.95 -17.18 -7.71
N ALA A 35 -40.34 -18.28 -8.37
CA ALA A 35 -41.17 -19.31 -7.76
C ALA A 35 -40.45 -20.02 -6.61
N ARG A 36 -39.13 -20.22 -6.72
CA ARG A 36 -38.32 -20.84 -5.66
C ARG A 36 -38.21 -19.92 -4.44
N ILE A 37 -38.01 -18.61 -4.66
CA ILE A 37 -37.99 -17.58 -3.60
C ILE A 37 -39.35 -17.48 -2.90
N ALA A 38 -40.46 -17.51 -3.67
CA ALA A 38 -41.80 -17.45 -3.12
C ALA A 38 -42.19 -18.73 -2.34
N ALA A 39 -41.72 -19.90 -2.80
CA ALA A 39 -41.92 -21.18 -2.12
C ALA A 39 -41.04 -21.32 -0.87
N SER A 40 -39.87 -20.67 -0.83
CA SER A 40 -38.96 -20.62 0.31
C SER A 40 -39.27 -19.43 1.24
N ALA A 41 -40.55 -19.12 1.50
CA ALA A 41 -40.92 -18.21 2.57
C ALA A 41 -40.54 -18.82 3.93
N ALA A 42 -39.24 -18.82 4.19
CA ALA A 42 -38.56 -19.33 5.35
C ALA A 42 -38.97 -18.50 6.56
N THR A 43 -39.21 -19.17 7.69
CA THR A 43 -39.38 -18.48 8.96
C THR A 43 -38.09 -17.72 9.28
N ALA A 44 -38.20 -16.68 10.12
CA ALA A 44 -37.05 -15.84 10.48
C ALA A 44 -35.84 -16.64 11.02
N ASP A 45 -36.08 -17.81 11.61
CA ASP A 45 -35.04 -18.72 12.09
C ASP A 45 -34.29 -19.45 10.95
N GLU A 46 -34.96 -19.88 9.88
CA GLU A 46 -34.28 -20.48 8.72
C GLU A 46 -33.50 -19.44 7.90
N VAL A 47 -33.99 -18.20 7.85
CA VAL A 47 -33.26 -17.08 7.24
C VAL A 47 -31.98 -16.76 8.04
N ALA A 48 -32.01 -16.88 9.36
CA ALA A 48 -30.85 -16.65 10.23
C ALA A 48 -29.77 -17.74 10.12
N GLU A 49 -30.14 -18.95 9.69
CA GLU A 49 -29.20 -20.07 9.45
C GLU A 49 -28.59 -20.04 8.05
N LEU A 50 -29.27 -19.43 7.08
CA LEU A 50 -28.82 -19.30 5.68
C LEU A 50 -28.18 -17.95 5.35
N THR A 51 -28.30 -16.95 6.23
CA THR A 51 -27.52 -15.71 6.09
C THR A 51 -26.12 -15.96 6.63
N PRO A 52 -25.05 -15.74 5.84
CA PRO A 52 -23.71 -15.67 6.39
C PRO A 52 -23.74 -14.63 7.51
N ARG A 53 -23.39 -15.05 8.75
CA ARG A 53 -23.24 -14.12 9.86
C ARG A 53 -22.28 -13.03 9.41
N GLN A 54 -22.78 -11.83 9.12
CA GLN A 54 -21.89 -10.69 8.96
C GLN A 54 -21.32 -10.38 10.35
N PRO A 55 -20.00 -10.55 10.54
CA PRO A 55 -19.42 -10.20 11.81
C PRO A 55 -19.55 -8.67 12.01
N PRO A 56 -19.67 -8.21 13.27
CA PRO A 56 -19.73 -6.78 13.57
C PRO A 56 -18.51 -6.08 12.96
N VAL A 57 -18.71 -4.84 12.50
CA VAL A 57 -17.76 -4.06 11.67
C VAL A 57 -16.33 -4.01 12.24
N ALA A 58 -16.17 -4.15 13.56
CA ALA A 58 -14.87 -4.23 14.24
C ALA A 58 -14.04 -5.50 13.90
N ALA A 59 -14.66 -6.58 13.42
CA ALA A 59 -13.98 -7.82 13.05
C ALA A 59 -13.67 -7.91 11.54
N ARG A 60 -14.07 -6.92 10.74
CA ARG A 60 -13.80 -6.87 9.29
C ARG A 60 -12.41 -6.35 8.93
N ARG A 61 -11.70 -5.70 9.88
CA ARG A 61 -10.34 -5.20 9.66
C ARG A 61 -9.23 -6.24 9.88
N MET A 62 -9.53 -7.44 10.37
CA MET A 62 -8.54 -8.50 10.56
C MET A 62 -8.52 -9.55 9.43
N LEU A 63 -9.26 -9.32 8.34
CA LEU A 63 -9.39 -10.27 7.22
C LEU A 63 -9.33 -9.60 5.84
N ALA A 64 -8.73 -8.41 5.74
CA ALA A 64 -8.22 -7.89 4.46
C ALA A 64 -6.85 -8.52 4.18
N GLY A 65 -6.81 -9.85 4.16
CA GLY A 65 -5.62 -10.62 3.87
C GLY A 65 -5.69 -11.16 2.43
N ALA A 66 -4.76 -10.67 1.61
CA ALA A 66 -4.35 -11.22 0.31
C ALA A 66 -5.41 -11.24 -0.81
N ALA A 67 -5.33 -10.25 -1.72
CA ALA A 67 -4.98 -10.49 -3.13
C ALA A 67 -5.14 -9.23 -3.99
N ALA A 68 -4.04 -8.50 -4.19
CA ALA A 68 -3.77 -7.81 -5.45
C ALA A 68 -2.40 -8.28 -5.97
N ALA A 69 -2.30 -9.59 -6.25
CA ALA A 69 -1.21 -10.11 -7.05
C ALA A 69 -1.61 -9.97 -8.53
N ALA A 70 -1.35 -8.80 -9.12
CA ALA A 70 -1.55 -8.58 -10.55
C ALA A 70 -0.24 -8.10 -11.19
N LEU A 71 0.37 -9.05 -11.92
CA LEU A 71 1.27 -8.88 -13.07
C LEU A 71 2.68 -8.32 -12.83
N LEU A 72 3.58 -9.29 -12.62
CA LEU A 72 5.01 -9.29 -12.95
C LEU A 72 5.37 -8.47 -14.21
N ALA A 73 5.68 -7.18 -14.04
CA ALA A 73 6.71 -6.54 -14.85
C ALA A 73 8.05 -6.81 -14.18
N VAL A 74 8.70 -7.92 -14.56
CA VAL A 74 10.11 -8.18 -14.18
C VAL A 74 10.99 -7.22 -15.00
N GLY A 75 10.99 -5.95 -14.60
CA GLY A 75 12.06 -5.02 -14.87
C GLY A 75 13.08 -5.15 -13.75
N VAL A 76 14.06 -6.05 -13.90
CA VAL A 76 15.23 -6.06 -13.03
C VAL A 76 15.99 -4.77 -13.31
N VAL A 77 15.78 -3.74 -12.48
CA VAL A 77 16.63 -2.56 -12.46
C VAL A 77 17.84 -2.90 -11.61
N THR A 78 19.00 -2.92 -12.26
CA THR A 78 20.28 -3.18 -11.64
C THR A 78 20.73 -1.94 -10.87
N LEU A 79 20.60 -1.96 -9.54
CA LEU A 79 21.42 -1.08 -8.70
C LEU A 79 22.88 -1.48 -8.92
N THR A 80 23.70 -0.54 -9.41
CA THR A 80 25.10 -0.78 -9.76
C THR A 80 25.93 -1.13 -8.53
N ASP A 81 26.72 -2.20 -8.68
CA ASP A 81 27.47 -2.92 -7.66
C ASP A 81 28.85 -2.25 -7.42
N ASP A 82 28.95 -1.40 -6.40
CA ASP A 82 30.21 -0.80 -5.92
C ASP A 82 30.67 -1.44 -4.58
N GLY A 83 31.02 -2.74 -4.62
CA GLY A 83 32.17 -3.31 -3.88
C GLY A 83 32.11 -3.50 -2.35
N GLY A 84 31.06 -3.05 -1.66
CA GLY A 84 30.67 -3.57 -0.34
C GLY A 84 29.43 -4.45 -0.51
N ALA A 85 29.14 -5.41 0.39
CA ALA A 85 27.80 -5.97 0.41
C ALA A 85 26.84 -4.77 0.56
N PRO A 86 26.00 -4.45 -0.45
CA PRO A 86 25.18 -3.26 -0.34
C PRO A 86 24.30 -3.47 0.89
N ALA A 87 24.25 -2.48 1.80
CA ALA A 87 23.51 -2.59 3.06
C ALA A 87 22.06 -3.05 2.85
N TYR A 88 21.55 -2.89 1.63
CA TYR A 88 20.20 -3.21 1.18
C TYR A 88 20.17 -4.31 0.09
N ALA A 89 21.12 -5.26 0.11
CA ALA A 89 21.25 -6.30 -0.92
C ALA A 89 19.98 -7.16 -1.10
N ASP A 90 19.18 -7.28 -0.05
CA ASP A 90 17.96 -8.07 0.02
C ASP A 90 16.68 -7.20 -0.08
N TRP A 91 16.82 -5.90 -0.32
CA TRP A 91 15.70 -4.99 -0.54
C TRP A 91 14.85 -5.43 -1.73
N SER A 92 13.53 -5.21 -1.62
CA SER A 92 12.54 -5.55 -2.63
C SER A 92 11.67 -4.34 -2.97
N PRO A 93 11.34 -4.12 -4.26
CA PRO A 93 10.41 -3.07 -4.66
C PRO A 93 8.96 -3.36 -4.23
N VAL A 94 8.65 -4.61 -3.89
CA VAL A 94 7.34 -5.02 -3.35
C VAL A 94 7.44 -5.19 -1.84
N PRO A 95 6.61 -4.50 -1.04
CA PRO A 95 6.63 -4.63 0.41
C PRO A 95 6.02 -5.95 0.87
N THR A 96 6.44 -6.39 2.05
CA THR A 96 5.80 -7.50 2.77
C THR A 96 5.16 -6.96 4.04
N GLU A 97 3.86 -7.20 4.23
CA GLU A 97 3.17 -6.90 5.48
C GLU A 97 3.78 -7.69 6.64
N LEU A 98 3.92 -7.05 7.81
CA LEU A 98 4.41 -7.71 9.01
C LEU A 98 3.33 -8.63 9.59
N ARG A 99 3.74 -9.80 10.08
CA ARG A 99 2.85 -10.66 10.86
C ARG A 99 2.56 -10.02 12.22
N PRO A 100 1.47 -10.39 12.92
CA PRO A 100 1.13 -9.79 14.22
C PRO A 100 2.27 -9.82 15.26
N ALA A 101 3.04 -10.91 15.33
CA ALA A 101 4.18 -11.00 16.25
C ALA A 101 5.34 -10.06 15.86
N GLU A 102 5.55 -9.81 14.56
CA GLU A 102 6.55 -8.85 14.08
C GLU A 102 6.06 -7.41 14.32
N MET A 103 4.76 -7.17 14.23
CA MET A 103 4.15 -5.89 14.61
C MET A 103 4.33 -5.58 16.10
N ASP A 104 4.07 -6.57 16.98
CA ASP A 104 4.30 -6.44 18.42
C ASP A 104 5.78 -6.17 18.73
N GLU A 105 6.69 -6.82 17.99
CA GLU A 105 8.14 -6.62 18.13
C GLU A 105 8.56 -5.21 17.72
N ILE A 106 8.21 -4.75 16.50
CA ILE A 106 8.61 -3.42 16.03
C ILE A 106 8.01 -2.32 16.88
N THR A 107 6.76 -2.43 17.33
CA THR A 107 6.14 -1.44 18.22
C THR A 107 6.77 -1.43 19.62
N SER A 108 7.36 -2.54 20.06
CA SER A 108 8.13 -2.56 21.31
C SER A 108 9.52 -1.90 21.19
N ILE A 109 10.12 -1.93 20.01
CA ILE A 109 11.44 -1.35 19.73
C ILE A 109 11.33 0.13 19.35
N CYS A 110 10.29 0.48 18.59
CA CYS A 110 10.00 1.82 18.11
C CYS A 110 8.95 2.46 19.04
N PRO A 111 9.36 3.25 20.04
CA PRO A 111 8.42 3.81 21.00
C PRO A 111 7.42 4.74 20.32
N ASP A 112 6.21 4.79 20.87
CA ASP A 112 5.13 5.73 20.54
C ASP A 112 5.41 7.17 21.02
N GLN A 113 6.58 7.39 21.62
CA GLN A 113 7.07 8.72 21.96
C GLN A 113 7.48 9.48 20.70
N PHE A 114 6.91 10.67 20.52
CA PHE A 114 7.36 11.62 19.49
C PHE A 114 8.65 12.32 19.93
N PHE A 115 9.65 12.36 19.05
CA PHE A 115 10.93 13.02 19.30
C PHE A 115 10.99 14.42 18.64
N GLY A 116 11.79 15.32 19.21
CA GLY A 116 12.04 16.63 18.60
C GLY A 116 11.01 17.73 18.90
N ALA A 117 9.98 17.46 19.69
CA ALA A 117 9.05 18.49 20.15
C ALA A 117 9.77 19.63 20.90
N PRO A 118 9.40 20.91 20.68
CA PRO A 118 9.96 22.05 21.41
C PRO A 118 9.81 21.90 22.93
N GLU A 119 10.81 22.34 23.72
CA GLU A 119 10.84 22.20 25.18
C GLU A 119 9.62 22.84 25.90
N ASP A 120 8.94 23.78 25.25
CA ASP A 120 7.78 24.50 25.77
C ASP A 120 6.42 23.95 25.29
N GLN A 121 6.41 22.83 24.57
CA GLN A 121 5.21 22.21 24.02
C GLN A 121 5.11 20.74 24.41
N ASP A 122 3.89 20.26 24.61
CA ASP A 122 3.64 18.84 24.80
C ASP A 122 3.91 18.11 23.47
N ALA A 123 4.64 16.99 23.56
CA ALA A 123 4.90 16.16 22.38
C ALA A 123 3.58 15.61 21.83
N PRO A 124 3.36 15.65 20.49
CA PRO A 124 2.21 15.02 19.87
C PRO A 124 2.10 13.54 20.24
N GLU A 125 0.88 13.07 20.50
CA GLU A 125 0.60 11.65 20.63
C GLU A 125 0.53 11.04 19.23
N VAL A 126 1.42 10.08 18.94
CA VAL A 126 1.43 9.34 17.67
C VAL A 126 1.08 7.89 17.91
N THR A 127 0.31 7.32 16.99
CA THR A 127 -0.10 5.91 17.02
C THR A 127 0.44 5.17 15.79
N PRO A 128 0.89 3.91 15.93
CA PRO A 128 1.20 3.05 14.79
C PRO A 128 0.07 3.04 13.74
N VAL A 129 0.41 3.29 12.48
CA VAL A 129 -0.54 3.30 11.35
C VAL A 129 -0.23 2.16 10.39
N LEU A 130 1.02 2.03 9.96
CA LEU A 130 1.45 0.99 9.02
C LEU A 130 2.87 0.53 9.34
N ALA A 131 3.15 -0.74 9.07
CA ALA A 131 4.51 -1.25 9.06
C ALA A 131 4.72 -2.24 7.92
N GLU A 132 5.92 -2.23 7.36
CA GLU A 132 6.29 -3.10 6.25
C GLU A 132 7.70 -3.66 6.41
N ARG A 133 8.01 -4.69 5.63
CA ARG A 133 9.34 -5.28 5.48
C ARG A 133 9.77 -5.33 4.02
N ARG A 134 11.05 -4.98 3.77
CA ARG A 134 11.74 -5.19 2.49
C ARG A 134 13.11 -5.79 2.77
N GLY A 135 13.25 -7.08 2.50
CA GLY A 135 14.40 -7.85 2.96
C GLY A 135 14.37 -8.07 4.48
N GLU A 136 15.47 -7.74 5.14
CA GLU A 136 15.68 -7.77 6.59
C GLU A 136 15.32 -6.44 7.26
N HIS A 137 15.03 -5.41 6.47
CA HIS A 137 14.68 -4.07 6.95
C HIS A 137 13.19 -3.96 7.21
N GLN A 138 12.84 -3.40 8.36
CA GLN A 138 11.45 -3.10 8.72
C GLN A 138 11.29 -1.61 8.94
N ILE A 139 10.13 -1.06 8.59
CA ILE A 139 9.80 0.33 8.85
C ILE A 139 8.39 0.41 9.42
N LEU A 140 8.24 1.19 10.50
CA LEU A 140 6.98 1.50 11.15
C LEU A 140 6.71 2.99 10.96
N LEU A 141 5.54 3.34 10.44
CA LEU A 141 5.02 4.70 10.44
C LEU A 141 3.99 4.83 11.56
N SER A 142 4.14 5.90 12.33
CA SER A 142 3.16 6.35 13.32
C SER A 142 2.70 7.76 12.96
N ALA A 143 1.42 8.05 13.15
CA ALA A 143 0.85 9.36 12.87
C ALA A 143 -0.05 9.82 14.02
N SER A 144 -0.26 11.13 14.10
CA SER A 144 -1.18 11.78 15.04
C SER A 144 -2.36 12.40 14.29
N GLU A 145 -3.48 12.55 14.98
CA GLU A 145 -4.65 13.29 14.47
C GLU A 145 -4.33 14.77 14.17
N ALA A 146 -3.28 15.31 14.81
CA ALA A 146 -2.85 16.69 14.65
C ALA A 146 -1.97 16.90 13.40
N GLY A 147 -1.61 15.85 12.66
CA GLY A 147 -0.76 15.95 11.47
C GLY A 147 0.73 15.71 11.71
N ALA A 148 1.15 15.51 12.97
CA ALA A 148 2.50 15.04 13.26
C ALA A 148 2.64 13.57 12.84
N TYR A 149 3.81 13.16 12.37
CA TYR A 149 4.11 11.77 12.05
C TYR A 149 5.56 11.46 12.37
N GLN A 150 5.87 10.19 12.55
CA GLN A 150 7.23 9.70 12.66
C GLN A 150 7.34 8.34 11.98
N TYR A 151 8.53 8.04 11.46
CA TYR A 151 8.84 6.68 11.05
C TYR A 151 10.07 6.16 11.78
N CYS A 152 10.04 4.87 12.09
CA CYS A 152 11.11 4.14 12.73
C CYS A 152 11.58 3.03 11.80
N VAL A 153 12.87 3.04 11.45
CA VAL A 153 13.51 2.03 10.61
C VAL A 153 14.32 1.09 11.50
N LEU A 154 14.05 -0.20 11.42
CA LEU A 154 14.88 -1.24 12.03
C LEU A 154 15.93 -1.70 11.02
N LEU A 155 17.17 -1.31 11.29
CA LEU A 155 18.34 -1.64 10.48
C LEU A 155 19.01 -2.89 11.04
N PRO A 156 19.32 -3.93 10.24
CA PRO A 156 20.03 -5.10 10.71
C PRO A 156 21.38 -4.73 11.35
N ASP A 157 21.59 -5.14 12.60
CA ASP A 157 22.83 -4.90 13.35
C ASP A 157 23.16 -6.15 14.17
N PRO A 158 23.94 -7.10 13.64
CA PRO A 158 24.30 -8.33 14.36
C PRO A 158 25.19 -8.08 15.59
N GLY A 159 25.69 -6.85 15.76
CA GLY A 159 26.44 -6.43 16.94
C GLY A 159 25.56 -5.91 18.08
N SER A 160 24.26 -5.67 17.84
CA SER A 160 23.33 -5.19 18.86
C SER A 160 22.66 -6.36 19.59
N ASP A 161 22.26 -6.16 20.85
CA ASP A 161 21.56 -7.18 21.64
C ASP A 161 20.18 -7.54 21.06
N LEU A 162 19.57 -6.63 20.29
CA LEU A 162 18.27 -6.81 19.64
C LEU A 162 18.39 -7.38 18.22
N GLY A 163 19.60 -7.47 17.67
CA GLY A 163 19.83 -7.80 16.25
C GLY A 163 19.50 -6.66 15.28
N TYR A 164 18.99 -5.54 15.79
CA TYR A 164 18.66 -4.35 15.01
C TYR A 164 19.15 -3.07 15.70
N ARG A 165 19.30 -2.01 14.91
CA ARG A 165 19.47 -0.63 15.38
C ARG A 165 18.27 0.20 14.91
N PRO A 166 17.44 0.73 15.82
CA PRO A 166 16.35 1.61 15.43
C PRO A 166 16.89 2.99 15.04
N HIS A 167 16.36 3.56 13.96
CA HIS A 167 16.51 4.96 13.59
C HIS A 167 15.13 5.60 13.49
N ILE A 168 14.93 6.74 14.14
CA ILE A 168 13.62 7.41 14.22
C ILE A 168 13.74 8.83 13.67
N GLU A 169 12.84 9.18 12.76
CA GLU A 169 12.65 10.55 12.27
C GLU A 169 11.23 11.00 12.60
N SER A 170 11.11 12.16 13.24
CA SER A 170 9.84 12.74 13.68
C SER A 170 9.62 14.10 13.01
N PHE A 171 8.39 14.37 12.60
CA PHE A 171 8.03 15.57 11.83
C PHE A 171 6.83 16.25 12.49
N ASP A 172 7.05 17.53 12.85
CA ASP A 172 6.05 18.36 13.50
C ASP A 172 4.83 18.61 12.61
N PRO A 173 3.65 18.82 13.21
CA PRO A 173 2.49 19.28 12.46
C PRO A 173 2.79 20.68 11.88
N GLY A 174 2.50 20.88 10.60
CA GLY A 174 2.79 22.15 9.95
C GLY A 174 2.35 22.19 8.49
N THR A 175 2.67 23.30 7.81
CA THR A 175 2.34 23.50 6.39
C THR A 175 3.04 22.52 5.44
N SER A 176 4.04 21.81 5.94
CA SER A 176 4.78 20.76 5.24
C SER A 176 4.37 19.36 5.69
N ALA A 177 3.41 19.20 6.60
CA ALA A 177 2.90 17.89 6.95
C ALA A 177 2.01 17.34 5.82
N PRO A 178 2.03 16.02 5.55
CA PRO A 178 1.05 15.39 4.69
C PRO A 178 -0.37 15.78 5.14
N PRO A 179 -1.28 16.09 4.21
CA PRO A 179 -2.67 16.28 4.56
C PRO A 179 -3.18 15.00 5.21
N GLN A 180 -4.02 15.14 6.23
CA GLN A 180 -4.66 13.98 6.86
C GLN A 180 -5.45 13.17 5.82
N PRO A 181 -5.51 11.84 5.96
CA PRO A 181 -6.40 11.04 5.13
C PRO A 181 -7.81 11.61 5.16
N SER A 182 -8.47 11.63 4.00
CA SER A 182 -9.83 12.16 3.88
C SER A 182 -10.73 11.14 3.21
N ASP A 183 -12.02 11.15 3.57
CA ASP A 183 -13.05 10.33 2.90
C ASP A 183 -13.37 10.82 1.47
N SER A 184 -12.58 11.77 0.92
CA SER A 184 -12.77 12.24 -0.45
C SER A 184 -11.98 11.38 -1.42
N THR A 185 -12.65 10.92 -2.47
CA THR A 185 -12.03 10.17 -3.56
C THR A 185 -10.98 11.03 -4.26
N GLY A 186 -9.80 10.46 -4.49
CA GLY A 186 -8.80 11.05 -5.39
C GLY A 186 -7.88 12.14 -4.81
N VAL A 187 -7.74 12.26 -3.48
CA VAL A 187 -6.63 13.05 -2.92
C VAL A 187 -5.40 12.15 -2.79
N TYR A 188 -4.36 12.48 -3.55
CA TYR A 188 -3.04 11.86 -3.49
C TYR A 188 -2.03 12.96 -3.13
N SER A 189 -1.43 12.86 -1.96
CA SER A 189 -0.32 13.74 -1.58
C SER A 189 0.87 12.90 -1.20
N ALA A 190 2.01 13.11 -1.86
CA ALA A 190 3.27 12.52 -1.42
C ALA A 190 4.15 13.60 -0.80
N PHE A 191 4.63 13.29 0.38
CA PHE A 191 5.72 14.01 0.99
C PHE A 191 7.04 13.31 0.66
N THR A 192 7.95 14.07 0.03
CA THR A 192 9.28 13.58 -0.31
C THR A 192 10.24 13.84 0.84
N GLY A 193 10.81 12.78 1.42
CA GLY A 193 11.95 12.90 2.30
C GLY A 193 13.21 13.29 1.52
N GLU A 194 14.10 14.06 2.15
CA GLU A 194 15.46 14.23 1.65
C GLU A 194 16.25 12.92 1.87
N PRO A 195 17.14 12.52 0.94
CA PRO A 195 17.99 11.36 1.15
C PRO A 195 18.87 11.51 2.40
N TRP A 196 18.98 10.45 3.20
CA TRP A 196 19.82 10.44 4.39
C TRP A 196 20.49 9.08 4.59
N ALA A 197 21.61 9.05 5.31
CA ALA A 197 22.34 7.82 5.63
C ALA A 197 22.11 7.48 7.11
N PRO A 198 21.51 6.33 7.45
CA PRO A 198 21.18 6.02 8.84
C PRO A 198 22.38 5.77 9.73
N SER A 199 23.46 5.31 9.13
CA SER A 199 24.70 5.00 9.82
C SER A 199 25.84 4.91 8.81
N PRO A 200 27.12 4.91 9.23
CA PRO A 200 28.24 4.77 8.29
C PRO A 200 28.25 3.44 7.52
N ASP A 201 27.60 2.41 8.07
CA ASP A 201 27.47 1.07 7.51
C ASP A 201 26.22 0.87 6.64
N HIS A 202 25.25 1.79 6.71
CA HIS A 202 24.07 1.79 5.87
C HIS A 202 24.16 2.95 4.86
N GLY A 203 23.98 2.65 3.58
CA GLY A 203 24.04 3.66 2.51
C GLY A 203 22.97 4.74 2.64
N ALA A 204 22.88 5.62 1.66
CA ALA A 204 21.75 6.54 1.58
C ALA A 204 20.43 5.76 1.43
N MET A 205 19.37 6.26 2.05
CA MET A 205 18.00 5.85 1.80
C MET A 205 17.13 7.09 1.63
N THR A 206 16.06 6.94 0.85
CA THR A 206 15.05 7.97 0.67
C THR A 206 13.69 7.40 1.03
N VAL A 207 12.97 8.06 1.93
CA VAL A 207 11.63 7.65 2.38
C VAL A 207 10.59 8.60 1.78
N PHE A 208 9.55 8.03 1.21
CA PHE A 208 8.38 8.73 0.70
C PHE A 208 7.16 8.23 1.46
N LEU A 209 6.33 9.17 1.92
CA LEU A 209 5.10 8.85 2.62
C LEU A 209 4.06 9.89 2.28
N GLY A 210 2.80 9.57 2.52
CA GLY A 210 1.73 10.47 2.17
C GLY A 210 0.38 9.87 2.46
N THR A 211 -0.65 10.45 1.85
CA THR A 211 -2.03 10.02 2.03
C THR A 211 -2.75 9.78 0.72
N VAL A 212 -3.70 8.85 0.77
CA VAL A 212 -4.55 8.42 -0.34
C VAL A 212 -6.01 8.36 0.10
N GLY A 213 -6.91 8.39 -0.89
CA GLY A 213 -8.35 8.17 -0.69
C GLY A 213 -8.67 6.75 -0.21
N GLU A 214 -9.88 6.57 0.32
CA GLU A 214 -10.37 5.27 0.82
C GLU A 214 -10.57 4.21 -0.28
N ASP A 215 -10.64 4.65 -1.54
CA ASP A 215 -10.81 3.82 -2.73
C ASP A 215 -9.49 3.28 -3.28
N VAL A 216 -8.35 3.58 -2.63
CA VAL A 216 -7.01 3.19 -3.10
C VAL A 216 -6.50 1.94 -2.38
N ASP A 217 -6.24 0.89 -3.15
CA ASP A 217 -5.69 -0.38 -2.66
C ASP A 217 -4.16 -0.46 -2.81
N ALA A 218 -3.59 0.17 -3.85
CA ALA A 218 -2.15 0.15 -4.09
C ALA A 218 -1.64 1.45 -4.71
N VAL A 219 -0.38 1.77 -4.42
CA VAL A 219 0.36 2.91 -5.00
C VAL A 219 1.70 2.38 -5.49
N GLU A 220 2.02 2.59 -6.77
CA GLU A 220 3.35 2.39 -7.32
C GLU A 220 4.00 3.75 -7.61
N LEU A 221 5.18 3.95 -7.02
CA LEU A 221 6.00 5.14 -7.25
C LEU A 221 7.09 4.86 -8.25
N HIS A 222 7.30 5.80 -9.17
CA HIS A 222 8.43 5.81 -10.09
C HIS A 222 9.43 6.89 -9.69
N THR A 223 10.71 6.59 -9.88
CA THR A 223 11.80 7.55 -9.73
C THR A 223 12.19 8.12 -11.09
N GLU A 224 12.78 9.31 -11.12
CA GLU A 224 13.22 9.95 -12.38
C GLU A 224 14.27 9.11 -13.14
N ASN A 225 15.00 8.24 -12.43
CA ASN A 225 15.99 7.34 -13.02
C ASN A 225 15.40 6.04 -13.60
N GLY A 226 14.08 5.86 -13.51
CA GLY A 226 13.35 4.70 -14.03
C GLY A 226 13.22 3.52 -13.07
N SER A 227 13.71 3.62 -11.82
CA SER A 227 13.39 2.65 -10.76
C SER A 227 11.96 2.84 -10.26
N PHE A 228 11.37 1.80 -9.67
CA PHE A 228 10.02 1.85 -9.11
C PHE A 228 9.89 0.99 -7.85
N ALA A 229 8.86 1.25 -7.06
CA ALA A 229 8.47 0.42 -5.92
C ALA A 229 6.98 0.61 -5.59
N GLU A 230 6.33 -0.48 -5.21
CA GLU A 230 4.99 -0.46 -4.62
C GLU A 230 5.09 0.08 -3.20
N ALA A 231 4.17 0.94 -2.77
CA ALA A 231 4.06 1.42 -1.40
C ALA A 231 3.17 0.50 -0.57
N SER A 232 3.46 0.42 0.74
CA SER A 232 2.48 -0.10 1.68
C SER A 232 1.39 0.94 1.89
N VAL A 233 0.13 0.53 1.78
CA VAL A 233 -1.05 1.38 1.96
C VAL A 233 -1.88 0.84 3.12
N MET A 234 -2.20 1.68 4.11
CA MET A 234 -3.07 1.31 5.21
C MET A 234 -3.68 2.55 5.87
N GLU A 235 -4.98 2.48 6.16
CA GLU A 235 -5.76 3.56 6.81
C GLU A 235 -5.58 4.94 6.13
N GLY A 236 -5.52 4.93 4.79
CA GLY A 236 -5.37 6.13 3.98
C GLY A 236 -3.97 6.75 4.00
N TRP A 237 -2.99 6.10 4.65
CA TRP A 237 -1.58 6.44 4.55
C TRP A 237 -0.88 5.51 3.58
N PHE A 238 0.17 6.01 2.93
CA PHE A 238 1.11 5.16 2.23
C PHE A 238 2.56 5.46 2.62
N LEU A 239 3.42 4.46 2.46
CA LEU A 239 4.85 4.56 2.68
C LEU A 239 5.63 3.69 1.69
N VAL A 240 6.75 4.21 1.20
CA VAL A 240 7.74 3.47 0.43
C VAL A 240 9.12 4.07 0.63
N TRP A 241 10.16 3.25 0.51
CA TRP A 241 11.54 3.74 0.62
C TRP A 241 12.45 3.04 -0.38
N PHE A 242 13.49 3.76 -0.79
CA PHE A 242 14.48 3.31 -1.76
C PHE A 242 15.88 3.27 -1.13
N PRO A 243 16.71 2.27 -1.48
CA PRO A 243 18.07 2.11 -0.96
C PRO A 243 19.09 2.96 -1.73
N ASP A 244 18.78 4.24 -1.94
CA ASP A 244 19.71 5.24 -2.48
C ASP A 244 19.10 6.65 -2.29
N ALA A 245 19.86 7.68 -2.67
CA ALA A 245 19.34 9.00 -2.97
C ALA A 245 18.58 8.98 -4.31
N VAL A 246 17.25 9.06 -4.25
CA VAL A 246 16.40 9.07 -5.44
C VAL A 246 15.44 10.25 -5.44
N GLN A 247 15.05 10.68 -6.64
CA GLN A 247 14.00 11.66 -6.86
C GLN A 247 12.78 10.96 -7.46
N LEU A 248 11.58 11.23 -6.95
CA LEU A 248 10.35 10.74 -7.56
C LEU A 248 10.07 11.43 -8.89
N SER A 249 9.40 10.71 -9.78
CA SER A 249 8.71 11.28 -10.92
C SER A 249 7.51 12.11 -10.45
N ASP A 250 7.01 12.98 -11.30
CA ASP A 250 5.81 13.80 -11.02
C ASP A 250 4.50 12.98 -11.01
N THR A 251 4.55 11.68 -11.34
CA THR A 251 3.39 10.80 -11.40
C THR A 251 3.58 9.52 -10.59
N ALA A 252 2.46 8.96 -10.14
CA ALA A 252 2.33 7.66 -9.51
C ALA A 252 1.23 6.84 -10.21
N THR A 253 1.34 5.52 -10.16
CA THR A 253 0.26 4.62 -10.59
C THR A 253 -0.52 4.18 -9.36
N VAL A 254 -1.83 4.38 -9.37
CA VAL A 254 -2.72 4.02 -8.27
C VAL A 254 -3.68 2.94 -8.75
N THR A 255 -3.86 1.89 -7.94
CA THR A 255 -4.89 0.87 -8.16
C THR A 255 -6.04 1.09 -7.19
N THR A 256 -7.27 1.18 -7.70
CA THR A 256 -8.47 1.33 -6.88
C THR A 256 -9.06 -0.01 -6.43
N ASP A 257 -10.00 0.03 -5.49
CA ASP A 257 -10.74 -1.14 -4.99
C ASP A 257 -11.58 -1.87 -6.06
N ASP A 258 -12.00 -1.15 -7.10
CA ASP A 258 -12.63 -1.68 -8.31
C ASP A 258 -11.62 -2.36 -9.27
N GLY A 259 -10.32 -2.23 -8.99
CA GLY A 259 -9.21 -2.80 -9.77
C GLY A 259 -8.78 -1.95 -10.96
N ASP A 260 -9.20 -0.68 -11.03
CA ASP A 260 -8.78 0.25 -12.07
C ASP A 260 -7.38 0.82 -11.75
N GLU A 261 -6.52 0.89 -12.77
CA GLU A 261 -5.22 1.58 -12.67
C GLU A 261 -5.34 3.01 -13.22
N VAL A 262 -4.93 3.98 -12.41
CA VAL A 262 -5.00 5.41 -12.73
C VAL A 262 -3.64 6.05 -12.48
N GLU A 263 -3.15 6.81 -13.47
CA GLU A 263 -1.99 7.68 -13.27
C GLU A 263 -2.43 8.97 -12.57
N VAL A 264 -1.78 9.30 -11.46
CA VAL A 264 -2.04 10.51 -10.68
C VAL A 264 -0.81 11.39 -10.59
N THR A 265 -1.00 12.70 -10.51
CA THR A 265 0.10 13.64 -10.25
C THR A 265 0.42 13.65 -8.77
N ILE A 266 1.71 13.64 -8.46
CA ILE A 266 2.21 13.76 -7.10
C ILE A 266 2.19 15.24 -6.70
N GLU A 267 1.32 15.60 -5.75
CA GLU A 267 1.35 16.93 -5.14
C GLU A 267 2.50 17.01 -4.13
N GLY A 268 3.57 17.71 -4.51
CA GLY A 268 4.71 17.96 -3.62
C GLY A 268 4.40 19.04 -2.57
N PRO A 269 5.16 19.10 -1.47
CA PRO A 269 5.01 20.15 -0.47
C PRO A 269 5.37 21.52 -1.07
N GLY A 270 4.36 22.27 -1.53
CA GLY A 270 4.49 23.69 -1.91
C GLY A 270 4.41 24.04 -3.41
N SER A 271 3.81 23.20 -4.25
CA SER A 271 3.42 23.58 -5.63
C SER A 271 2.16 24.45 -5.68
#